data_AF-A0A534MTZ9-F1
#
_entry.id   AF-A0A534MTZ9-F1
#
_cell.length_a   1.000
_cell.length_b   1.000
_cell.length_c   1.000
_cell.angle_alpha   90.00
_cell.angle_beta   90.00
_cell.angle_gamma   90.00
#
_symmetry.space_group_name_H-M   'P 1'
#
loop_
_entity.id
_entity.type
_entity.pdbx_description
1 polymer ?
#
loop_
_entity_poly.entity_id
_entity_poly.type
_entity_poly.pdbx_seq_one_letter_code
_entity_poly.pdbx_strand_id
1 'polypeptide(L)' 'MFRVTHEPLNLQELVTFVTEPEAGAIVTFIGMTRNNNEGRRVIALDYDAYPEMAEKELARIG' A
#
# COMPACT_ATOMS: atom_id res chain seq x y z
N MET A 1 2.80 11.58 -0.98
CA MET A 1 1.54 11.14 -1.61
C MET A 1 0.99 10.01 -0.79
N PHE A 2 -0.26 10.11 -0.34
CA PHE A 2 -0.97 9.06 0.42
C PHE A 2 -2.32 8.85 -0.23
N ARG A 3 -2.70 7.60 -0.50
CA ARG A 3 -3.87 7.27 -1.31
C ARG A 3 -4.52 5.96 -0.88
N VAL A 4 -5.85 5.95 -0.80
CA VAL A 4 -6.66 4.73 -0.78
C VAL A 4 -7.29 4.57 -2.17
N THR A 5 -7.25 3.36 -2.74
CA THR A 5 -7.76 3.13 -4.10
C THR A 5 -8.41 1.76 -4.24
N HIS A 6 -9.34 1.65 -5.19
CA HIS A 6 -9.94 0.39 -5.65
C HIS A 6 -9.20 -0.22 -6.85
N GLU A 7 -8.26 0.53 -7.44
CA GLU A 7 -7.48 0.08 -8.59
C GLU A 7 -6.27 -0.78 -8.17
N PRO A 8 -5.77 -1.67 -9.04
CA PRO A 8 -4.52 -2.39 -8.78
C PRO A 8 -3.36 -1.43 -8.47
N LEU A 9 -2.60 -1.75 -7.42
CA LEU A 9 -1.46 -0.93 -7.02
C LEU A 9 -0.33 -0.95 -8.06
N ASN A 10 0.11 0.24 -8.50
CA ASN A 10 1.24 0.40 -9.40
C ASN A 10 2.52 0.74 -8.62
N LEU A 11 3.39 -0.26 -8.44
CA LEU A 11 4.64 -0.09 -7.69
C LEU A 11 5.61 0.88 -8.36
N GLN A 12 5.64 0.93 -9.70
CA GLN A 12 6.55 1.79 -10.43
C GLN A 12 6.20 3.27 -10.25
N GLU A 13 4.90 3.60 -10.21
CA GLU A 13 4.43 4.96 -9.89
C GLU A 13 4.97 5.42 -8.53
N LEU A 14 4.92 4.54 -7.52
CA LEU A 14 5.34 4.86 -6.15
C LEU A 14 6.85 5.00 -6.02
N VAL A 15 7.62 4.11 -6.64
CA VAL A 15 9.10 4.20 -6.65
C VAL A 15 9.54 5.50 -7.33
N THR A 16 8.96 5.82 -8.50
CA THR A 16 9.27 7.07 -9.21
C THR A 16 8.92 8.29 -8.36
N PHE A 17 7.79 8.28 -7.65
CA PHE A 17 7.36 9.40 -6.81
C PHE A 17 8.35 9.74 -5.69
N VAL A 18 9.06 8.76 -5.13
CA VAL A 18 10.03 8.96 -4.02
C VAL A 18 11.49 8.99 -4.48
N THR A 19 11.74 8.92 -5.79
CA THR A 19 13.11 8.91 -6.34
C THR A 19 13.71 10.31 -6.34
N GLU A 20 14.86 10.47 -5.71
CA GLU A 20 15.61 11.73 -5.65
C GLU A 20 17.11 11.51 -5.90
N PRO A 21 17.83 12.40 -6.60
CA PRO A 21 19.26 12.22 -6.87
C PRO A 21 20.15 12.11 -5.62
N GLU A 22 19.71 12.69 -4.51
CA GLU A 22 20.43 12.67 -3.23
C GLU A 22 20.15 11.41 -2.39
N ALA A 23 19.11 10.64 -2.75
CA ALA A 23 18.73 9.43 -2.04
C ALA A 23 19.48 8.20 -2.58
N GLY A 24 20.36 7.61 -1.77
CA GLY A 24 21.14 6.43 -2.16
C GLY A 24 20.38 5.09 -2.16
N ALA A 25 19.16 5.05 -1.62
CA ALA A 25 18.33 3.86 -1.56
C ALA A 25 16.84 4.17 -1.41
N ILE A 26 16.00 3.27 -1.93
CA ILE A 26 14.55 3.24 -1.71
C ILE A 26 14.21 1.88 -1.11
N VAL A 27 13.41 1.85 -0.05
CA VAL A 27 12.93 0.61 0.58
C VAL A 27 11.42 0.53 0.42
N THR A 28 10.93 -0.61 -0.04
CA THR A 28 9.50 -0.85 -0.25
C THR A 28 9.02 -2.02 0.60
N PHE A 29 7.86 -1.87 1.21
CA PHE A 29 7.12 -2.94 1.87
C PHE A 29 5.80 -3.19 1.12
N ILE A 30 5.49 -4.46 0.83
CA ILE A 30 4.29 -4.86 0.08
C ILE A 30 3.51 -5.90 0.90
N GLY A 31 2.31 -5.52 1.34
CA GLY A 31 1.35 -6.46 1.91
C GLY A 31 0.61 -7.20 0.80
N MET A 32 0.67 -8.53 0.79
CA MET A 32 -0.03 -9.38 -0.20
C MET A 32 -1.04 -10.30 0.48
N THR A 33 -2.18 -10.51 -0.18
CA THR A 33 -3.17 -11.50 0.27
C THR A 33 -2.57 -12.91 0.18
N ARG A 34 -2.53 -13.61 1.32
CA ARG A 34 -2.11 -15.01 1.40
C ARG A 34 -3.28 -15.92 1.06
N ASN A 35 -2.97 -17.10 0.53
CA ASN A 35 -3.98 -18.10 0.13
C ASN A 35 -4.47 -19.02 1.27
N ASN A 36 -4.01 -18.82 2.51
CA ASN A 36 -4.39 -19.60 3.67
C ASN A 36 -4.37 -18.75 4.95
N ASN A 37 -5.37 -18.95 5.80
CA ASN A 37 -5.44 -18.35 7.14
C ASN A 37 -6.09 -19.34 8.11
N GLU A 38 -5.47 -19.59 9.26
CA GLU A 38 -5.98 -20.51 10.30
C GLU A 38 -6.38 -21.90 9.78
N GLY A 39 -5.60 -22.44 8.84
CA GLY A 39 -5.85 -23.74 8.22
C GLY A 39 -6.99 -23.76 7.19
N ARG A 40 -7.55 -22.60 6.86
CA ARG A 40 -8.60 -22.44 5.84
C ARG A 40 -8.05 -21.76 4.60
N ARG A 41 -8.44 -22.26 3.42
CA ARG A 41 -8.11 -21.64 2.14
C ARG A 41 -8.78 -20.27 2.02
N VAL A 42 -7.99 -19.27 1.64
CA VAL A 42 -8.44 -17.90 1.35
C VAL A 42 -8.42 -17.70 -0.16
N ILE A 43 -9.52 -17.17 -0.70
CA ILE A 43 -9.66 -16.87 -2.14
C ILE A 43 -9.38 -15.39 -2.41
N ALA A 44 -9.89 -14.50 -1.56
CA ALA A 44 -9.68 -13.07 -1.61
C ALA A 44 -9.88 -12.46 -0.22
N LEU A 45 -9.52 -11.19 -0.08
CA LEU A 45 -9.86 -10.33 1.05
C LEU A 45 -10.58 -9.11 0.51
N ASP A 46 -11.71 -8.77 1.12
CA ASP A 46 -12.39 -7.50 0.90
C ASP A 46 -11.90 -6.48 1.94
N TYR A 47 -11.62 -5.27 1.48
CA TYR A 47 -11.11 -4.18 2.31
C TYR A 47 -12.11 -3.03 2.29
N ASP A 48 -12.39 -2.48 3.48
CA ASP A 48 -13.19 -1.28 3.65
C ASP A 48 -12.37 -0.22 4.40
N ALA A 49 -12.57 1.05 4.02
CA ALA A 49 -11.95 2.19 4.67
C ALA A 49 -12.86 3.42 4.57
N TYR A 50 -12.70 4.37 5.48
CA TYR A 50 -13.15 5.75 5.26
C TYR A 50 -12.00 6.53 4.61
N PRO A 51 -11.98 6.73 3.28
CA PRO A 51 -10.77 7.13 2.56
C PRO A 51 -10.20 8.46 3.03
N GLU A 52 -11.06 9.47 3.24
CA GLU A 52 -10.64 10.82 3.65
C GLU A 52 -9.93 10.83 5.01
N MET A 53 -10.41 10.01 5.96
CA MET A 53 -9.76 9.86 7.26
C MET A 53 -8.48 9.03 7.14
N ALA A 54 -8.53 7.91 6.41
CA ALA A 54 -7.39 7.02 6.24
C ALA A 54 -6.20 7.74 5.59
N GLU A 55 -6.44 8.54 4.54
CA GLU A 55 -5.38 9.33 3.89
C GLU A 55 -4.77 10.38 4.81
N LYS A 56 -5.58 11.01 5.68
CA LYS A 56 -5.08 11.94 6.71
C LYS A 56 -4.21 11.21 7.73
N GLU A 57 -4.62 10.04 8.19
CA GLU A 57 -3.84 9.27 9.16
C GLU A 57 -2.53 8.73 8.54
N LEU A 58 -2.55 8.31 7.28
CA LEU A 58 -1.33 7.95 6.53
C LEU A 58 -0.37 9.15 6.44
N ALA A 59 -0.91 10.34 6.14
CA ALA A 59 -0.13 11.58 6.08
C ALA A 59 0.39 12.07 7.44
N ARG A 60 -0.14 11.56 8.56
CA ARG A 60 0.40 11.85 9.90
C ARG A 60 1.59 10.95 10.25
N ILE A 61 1.74 9.80 9.60
CA ILE A 61 2.79 8.82 9.86
C ILE A 61 4.05 9.13 9.03
N GLY A 62 3.88 9.53 7.76
CA GLY A 62 4.99 9.87 6.86
C GLY A 62 5.34 11.35 6.91
#